data_AF-A0A3D5L811-F1
#
_entry.id   AF-A0A3D5L811-F1
#
_cell.length_a   1.000
_cell.length_b   1.000
_cell.length_c   1.000
_cell.angle_alpha   90.00
_cell.angle_beta   90.00
_cell.angle_gamma   90.00
#
_symmetry.space_group_name_H-M   'P 1'
#
loop_
_entity.id
_entity.type
_entity.pdbx_description
1 polymer ?
#
loop_
_entity_poly.entity_id
_entity_poly.type
_entity_poly.pdbx_seq_one_letter_code
_entity_poly.pdbx_strand_id
1 'polypeptide(L)'
;MDFLWNGLLSITWQQVVMYVVGLLLIYLAIEKNYEPALLLPMGFGAILVNLPASGVLNQFMEGAGETHGIIQWLFESGIEASEAFPLLLFIGIGAMIDFGPLLS
;
A
#
# COMPACT_ATOMS: atom_id res chain seq x y z
N MET A 1 15.88 -25.22 3.87
CA MET A 1 16.11 -24.11 4.84
C MET A 1 16.86 -22.96 4.19
N ASP A 2 17.65 -23.19 3.15
CA ASP A 2 18.44 -22.17 2.45
C ASP A 2 17.60 -21.07 1.79
N PHE A 3 16.39 -21.38 1.31
CA PHE A 3 15.47 -20.38 0.77
C PHE A 3 15.08 -19.30 1.80
N LEU A 4 14.80 -19.69 3.04
CA LEU A 4 14.46 -18.76 4.11
C LEU A 4 15.68 -17.94 4.53
N TRP A 5 16.85 -18.58 4.61
CA TRP A 5 18.10 -17.89 4.92
C TRP A 5 18.51 -16.89 3.83
N ASN A 6 18.37 -17.25 2.55
CA ASN A 6 18.63 -16.34 1.43
C ASN A 6 17.59 -15.22 1.34
N GLY A 7 16.33 -15.50 1.67
CA GLY A 7 15.26 -14.49 1.77
C GLY A 7 15.47 -13.51 2.92
N LEU A 8 16.06 -13.94 4.03
CA LEU A 8 16.46 -13.07 5.14
C LEU A 8 17.72 -12.25 4.81
N LEU A 9 18.68 -12.82 4.09
CA LEU A 9 19.90 -12.14 3.66
C LEU A 9 19.69 -11.13 2.52
N SER A 10 18.59 -11.26 1.77
CA SER A 10 18.22 -10.30 0.73
C SER A 10 17.48 -9.06 1.26
N ILE A 11 17.12 -9.06 2.55
CA ILE A 11 16.48 -7.90 3.19
C ILE A 11 17.50 -6.77 3.28
N THR A 12 17.18 -5.66 2.64
CA THR A 12 17.98 -4.45 2.73
C THR A 12 17.63 -3.67 4.01
N TRP A 13 18.58 -2.91 4.54
CA TRP A 13 18.30 -2.10 5.73
C TRP A 13 17.20 -1.05 5.48
N GLN A 14 17.03 -0.59 4.23
CA GLN A 14 15.95 0.29 3.82
C GLN A 14 14.57 -0.38 3.97
N GLN A 15 14.44 -1.66 3.61
CA GLN A 15 13.19 -2.41 3.80
C GLN A 15 12.84 -2.55 5.28
N VAL A 16 13.84 -2.79 6.14
CA VAL A 16 13.64 -2.83 7.59
C VAL A 16 13.11 -1.50 8.11
N VAL A 17 13.66 -0.36 7.65
CA VAL A 17 13.14 0.98 7.99
C VAL A 17 11.69 1.12 7.55
N MET A 18 11.35 0.70 6.33
CA MET A 18 9.97 0.78 5.83
C MET A 18 9.00 -0.12 6.59
N TYR A 19 9.43 -1.29 7.09
CA TYR A 19 8.60 -2.11 7.96
C TYR A 19 8.32 -1.43 9.28
N VAL A 20 9.32 -0.77 9.88
CA VAL A 20 9.13 0.03 11.11
C VAL A 20 8.13 1.16 10.86
N VAL A 21 8.24 1.86 9.73
CA VAL A 21 7.27 2.90 9.35
C VAL A 21 5.87 2.32 9.16
N GLY A 22 5.74 1.20 8.43
CA GLY A 22 4.45 0.54 8.22
C GLY A 22 3.79 0.08 9.52
N LEU A 23 4.57 -0.49 10.44
CA LEU A 23 4.10 -0.85 11.78
C LEU A 23 3.71 0.38 12.62
N LEU A 24 4.45 1.47 12.50
CA LEU A 24 4.12 2.73 13.17
C LEU A 24 2.80 3.29 12.65
N LEU A 25 2.55 3.27 11.34
CA LEU A 25 1.26 3.69 10.76
C LEU A 25 0.10 2.82 11.24
N ILE A 26 0.30 1.49 11.31
CA ILE A 26 -0.70 0.56 11.86
C ILE A 26 -0.96 0.85 13.34
N TYR A 27 0.09 1.11 14.12
CA TYR A 27 -0.04 1.48 15.54
C TYR A 27 -0.82 2.79 15.71
N LEU A 28 -0.53 3.82 14.92
CA LEU A 28 -1.27 5.09 14.94
C LEU A 28 -2.74 4.90 14.55
N ALA A 29 -3.03 4.04 13.57
CA ALA A 29 -4.39 3.73 13.15
C ALA A 29 -5.21 3.03 14.25
N ILE A 30 -4.61 2.06 14.95
CA ILE A 30 -5.33 1.23 15.93
C ILE A 30 -5.36 1.89 17.31
N GLU A 31 -4.20 2.26 17.85
CA GLU A 31 -4.09 2.76 19.23
C GLU A 31 -4.56 4.22 19.32
N LYS A 32 -4.14 5.05 18.37
CA LYS A 32 -4.44 6.48 18.38
C LYS A 32 -5.68 6.86 17.57
N ASN A 33 -6.30 5.90 16.87
CA ASN A 33 -7.47 6.10 16.04
C ASN A 33 -7.29 7.26 15.02
N TYR A 34 -6.06 7.49 14.57
CA TYR A 34 -5.79 8.46 13.51
C TYR A 34 -6.20 7.86 12.17
N GLU A 35 -7.20 8.47 11.53
CA GLU A 35 -7.79 8.08 10.23
C GLU A 35 -7.66 6.58 9.91
N PRO A 36 -8.26 5.69 10.72
CA PRO A 36 -8.00 4.26 10.66
C PRO A 36 -8.36 3.66 9.30
N ALA A 37 -9.35 4.24 8.61
CA ALA A 37 -9.76 3.84 7.27
C ALA A 37 -8.65 4.02 6.22
N LEU A 38 -7.73 4.98 6.41
CA LEU A 38 -6.66 5.28 5.45
C LEU A 38 -5.29 4.78 5.95
N LEU A 39 -4.95 5.03 7.22
CA LEU A 39 -3.63 4.68 7.75
C LEU A 39 -3.41 3.16 7.87
N LEU A 40 -4.46 2.39 8.19
CA LEU A 40 -4.33 0.94 8.34
C LEU A 40 -4.02 0.24 7.00
N PRO A 41 -4.79 0.47 5.90
CA PRO A 41 -4.41 -0.07 4.59
C PRO A 41 -3.06 0.45 4.09
N MET A 42 -2.73 1.71 4.36
CA MET A 42 -1.45 2.30 3.95
C MET A 42 -0.26 1.64 4.66
N GLY A 43 -0.34 1.45 5.97
CA GLY A 43 0.70 0.76 6.74
C GLY A 43 0.89 -0.70 6.32
N PHE A 44 -0.21 -1.41 6.04
CA PHE A 44 -0.16 -2.77 5.50
C PHE A 44 0.46 -2.82 4.09
N GLY A 45 0.04 -1.91 3.20
CA GLY A 45 0.61 -1.77 1.86
C GLY A 45 2.11 -1.48 1.88
N ALA A 46 2.55 -0.57 2.77
CA ALA A 46 3.97 -0.23 2.94
C ALA A 46 4.81 -1.46 3.35
N ILE A 47 4.28 -2.35 4.19
CA ILE A 47 4.97 -3.60 4.53
C ILE A 47 5.01 -4.52 3.31
N LEU A 48 3.87 -4.76 2.65
CA LEU A 48 3.77 -5.70 1.52
C LEU A 48 4.69 -5.37 0.35
N VAL A 49 4.78 -4.10 -0.05
CA VAL A 49 5.63 -3.67 -1.19
C VAL A 49 7.12 -3.74 -0.87
N ASN A 50 7.48 -3.75 0.42
CA ASN A 50 8.87 -3.85 0.86
C ASN A 50 9.30 -5.30 1.17
N LEU A 51 8.41 -6.30 1.06
CA LEU A 51 8.76 -7.71 1.27
C LEU A 51 9.61 -8.25 0.11
N PRO A 52 10.74 -8.94 0.37
CA PRO A 52 11.55 -9.54 -0.69
C PRO A 52 10.78 -10.68 -1.37
N ALA A 53 10.84 -10.73 -2.70
CA ALA A 53 10.21 -11.78 -3.52
C ALA A 53 8.71 -12.01 -3.24
N SER A 54 7.97 -10.96 -2.87
CA SER A 54 6.56 -11.06 -2.50
C SER A 54 5.60 -11.27 -3.68
N GLY A 55 6.06 -11.04 -4.91
CA GLY A 55 5.21 -11.04 -6.12
C GLY A 55 4.11 -9.97 -6.12
N VAL A 56 4.16 -9.04 -5.17
CA VAL A 56 3.22 -7.92 -5.02
C VAL A 56 3.57 -6.78 -5.99
N LEU A 57 4.86 -6.64 -6.28
CA LEU A 57 5.41 -5.77 -7.31
C LEU A 57 5.84 -6.61 -8.52
N ASN A 58 6.03 -5.93 -9.66
CA ASN A 58 6.50 -6.58 -10.88
C ASN A 58 7.86 -7.21 -10.62
N GLN A 59 7.97 -8.49 -10.96
CA GLN A 59 9.19 -9.26 -10.78
C GLN A 59 9.50 -10.03 -12.05
N PHE A 60 10.77 -10.03 -12.42
CA PHE A 60 11.27 -10.84 -13.52
C PHE A 60 11.57 -12.24 -13.00
N MET A 61 10.81 -13.24 -13.45
CA MET A 61 11.06 -14.65 -13.12
C MET A 61 11.71 -15.34 -14.32
N GLU A 62 12.91 -15.89 -14.13
CA GLU A 62 13.59 -16.69 -15.16
C GLU A 62 12.69 -17.86 -15.59
N GLY A 63 12.29 -17.86 -16.87
CA GLY A 63 11.43 -18.89 -17.48
C GLY A 63 9.94 -18.52 -17.61
N ALA A 64 9.44 -17.52 -16.88
CA ALA A 64 8.04 -17.08 -16.93
C ALA A 64 7.85 -15.63 -17.43
N GLY A 65 8.93 -14.85 -17.55
CA GLY A 65 8.89 -13.45 -17.99
C GLY A 65 8.53 -12.48 -16.86
N GLU A 66 8.08 -11.28 -17.23
CA GLU A 66 7.63 -10.27 -16.26
C GLU A 66 6.29 -10.68 -15.63
N THR A 67 6.32 -11.07 -14.36
CA THR A 67 5.10 -11.32 -13.61
C THR A 67 4.60 -9.99 -13.07
N HIS A 68 3.39 -9.59 -13.47
CA HIS A 68 2.78 -8.35 -13.02
C HIS A 68 2.29 -8.51 -11.58
N GLY A 69 2.80 -7.66 -10.69
CA GLY A 69 2.37 -7.63 -9.29
C GLY A 69 1.01 -6.97 -9.15
N ILE A 70 0.12 -7.57 -8.35
CA ILE A 70 -1.26 -7.08 -8.22
C ILE A 70 -1.34 -5.64 -7.68
N ILE A 71 -0.46 -5.27 -6.73
CA ILE A 71 -0.45 -3.90 -6.18
C ILE A 71 0.14 -2.92 -7.19
N GLN A 72 1.17 -3.33 -7.94
CA GLN A 72 1.74 -2.49 -9.00
C GLN A 72 0.71 -2.25 -10.11
N TRP A 73 0.00 -3.29 -10.56
CA TRP A 73 -1.06 -3.13 -11.56
C TRP A 73 -2.20 -2.22 -11.08
N LEU A 74 -2.62 -2.35 -9.80
CA LEU A 74 -3.62 -1.48 -9.19
C LEU A 74 -3.15 -0.01 -9.11
N PHE A 75 -1.87 0.20 -8.79
CA PHE A 75 -1.28 1.54 -8.75
C PHE A 75 -1.21 2.15 -10.15
N GLU A 76 -0.65 1.44 -11.12
CA GLU A 76 -0.49 1.90 -12.49
C GLU A 76 -1.85 2.17 -13.15
N SER A 77 -2.79 1.21 -13.04
CA SER A 77 -4.10 1.34 -13.70
C SER A 77 -5.03 2.30 -12.98
N GLY A 78 -5.06 2.27 -11.65
CA GLY A 78 -6.05 2.98 -10.84
C GLY A 78 -5.62 4.36 -10.33
N ILE A 79 -4.31 4.63 -10.26
CA ILE A 79 -3.77 5.89 -9.75
C ILE A 79 -2.98 6.60 -10.84
N GLU A 80 -1.92 5.99 -11.38
CA GLU A 80 -1.00 6.66 -12.32
C GLU A 80 -1.61 6.95 -13.68
N ALA A 81 -2.28 5.98 -14.30
CA ALA A 81 -2.80 6.12 -15.66
C ALA A 81 -4.16 6.83 -15.73
N SER A 82 -4.98 6.72 -14.69
CA SER A 82 -6.38 7.16 -14.72
C SER A 82 -6.82 8.09 -13.59
N GLU A 83 -6.03 8.21 -12.51
CA GLU A 83 -6.41 8.91 -11.28
C GLU A 83 -7.80 8.51 -10.72
N ALA A 84 -8.29 7.32 -11.11
CA ALA A 84 -9.64 6.89 -10.79
C ALA A 84 -9.85 6.71 -9.28
N PHE A 85 -8.88 6.15 -8.55
CA PHE A 85 -9.03 5.92 -7.11
C PHE A 85 -9.09 7.22 -6.28
N PRO A 86 -8.19 8.21 -6.48
CA PRO A 86 -8.35 9.52 -5.85
C PRO A 86 -9.67 10.21 -6.18
N LEU A 87 -10.11 10.18 -7.44
CA LEU A 87 -11.37 10.81 -7.85
C LEU A 87 -12.59 10.13 -7.19
N LEU A 88 -12.63 8.80 -7.16
CA LEU A 88 -13.68 8.06 -6.48
C LEU A 88 -13.70 8.34 -4.96
N LEU A 89 -12.53 8.49 -4.35
CA LEU A 89 -12.40 8.90 -2.95
C LEU A 89 -12.98 10.30 -2.74
N PHE A 90 -12.69 11.27 -3.61
CA PHE A 90 -13.27 12.62 -3.52
C PHE A 90 -14.78 12.65 -3.77
N ILE A 91 -15.29 11.86 -4.70
CA ILE A 91 -16.74 11.73 -4.93
C ILE A 91 -17.40 11.14 -3.68
N GLY A 92 -16.80 10.13 -3.05
CA GLY A 92 -17.27 9.54 -1.80
C GLY A 92 -17.31 10.56 -0.66
N ILE A 93 -16.25 11.35 -0.49
CA ILE A 93 -16.21 12.45 0.50
C ILE A 93 -17.30 13.48 0.19
N GLY A 94 -17.42 13.91 -1.06
CA GLY A 94 -18.46 14.84 -1.53
C GLY A 94 -19.88 14.37 -1.22
N ALA A 95 -20.15 13.07 -1.38
CA ALA A 95 -21.44 12.48 -1.07
C ALA A 95 -21.75 12.42 0.44
N MET A 96 -20.72 12.47 1.30
CA MET A 96 -20.88 12.50 2.76
C MET A 96 -20.95 13.92 3.33
N ILE A 97 -20.72 14.96 2.53
CA ILE A 97 -20.78 16.36 2.98
C ILE A 97 -22.24 16.81 3.10
N ASP A 98 -22.59 17.34 4.27
CA ASP A 98 -23.86 18.04 4.49
C ASP A 98 -23.73 19.52 4.06
N PHE A 99 -24.56 19.93 3.11
CA PHE A 99 -24.62 21.31 2.61
C PHE A 99 -25.58 22.21 3.40
N GLY A 100 -26.35 21.67 4.36
CA GLY A 100 -27.30 22.43 5.18
C GLY A 100 -26.72 23.70 5.82
N PRO A 101 -25.57 23.64 6.51
CA PRO A 101 -24.91 24.80 7.10
C PRO A 101 -24.32 25.81 6.09
N LEU A 102 -24.14 25.41 4.82
CA LEU A 102 -23.59 26.28 3.77
C LEU A 102 -24.69 27.09 3.07
N LEU A 103 -25.90 26.54 2.98
CA LEU A 103 -27.03 27.11 2.25
C LEU A 103 -27.97 27.96 3.13
N SER A 104 -27.77 27.94 4.45
CA SER A 104 -28.49 28.76 5.45
C SER A 104 -27.84 30.12 5.64
#